data_AF-A0A7S3JI63-F1
#
_entry.id   AF-A0A7S3JI63-F1
#
_cell.length_a   1.000
_cell.length_b   1.000
_cell.length_c   1.000
_cell.angle_alpha   90.00
_cell.angle_beta   90.00
_cell.angle_gamma   90.00
#
_symmetry.space_group_name_H-M   'P 1'
#
loop_
_entity.id
_entity.type
_entity.pdbx_description
1 polymer ?
#
loop_
_entity_poly.entity_id
_entity_poly.type
_entity_poly.pdbx_seq_one_letter_code
_entity_poly.pdbx_strand_id
1 'polypeptide(L)'
;MELDLPLFQKLVNMFILEEHQAKTIIQDKDVAVLDRDTAFQLENGIIVARYLEHVIGLMEQKKIRTNNADVSKLNQLKEANTPATKLFNWNIVLKEIEKLGISIDSDSRGLIIAGDVDMILDTLK
;
A
#
# COMPACT_ATOMS: atom_id res chain seq x y z
N MET A 1 0.22 -14.63 0.94
CA MET A 1 -0.46 -13.58 0.18
C MET A 1 0.13 -13.57 -1.21
N GLU A 2 -0.72 -13.45 -2.22
CA GLU A 2 -0.33 -13.43 -3.62
C GLU A 2 -0.46 -12.00 -4.14
N LEU A 3 0.55 -11.58 -4.91
CA LEU A 3 0.58 -10.31 -5.60
C LEU A 3 0.75 -10.59 -7.09
N ASP A 4 0.03 -9.87 -7.94
CA ASP A 4 0.30 -9.83 -9.38
C ASP A 4 1.79 -9.50 -9.61
N LEU A 5 2.45 -10.27 -10.47
CA LEU A 5 3.88 -10.17 -10.72
C LEU A 5 4.29 -8.81 -11.31
N PRO A 6 3.60 -8.24 -12.32
CA PRO A 6 3.78 -6.84 -12.72
C PRO A 6 3.71 -5.84 -11.57
N LEU A 7 2.73 -5.96 -10.65
CA LEU A 7 2.64 -5.08 -9.48
C LEU A 7 3.82 -5.29 -8.53
N PHE A 8 4.23 -6.54 -8.28
CA PHE A 8 5.43 -6.85 -7.48
C PHE A 8 6.67 -6.17 -8.06
N GLN A 9 6.90 -6.35 -9.36
CA GLN A 9 8.03 -5.76 -10.06
C GLN A 9 7.98 -4.23 -10.05
N LYS A 10 6.79 -3.63 -10.18
CA LYS A 10 6.60 -2.16 -10.03
C LYS A 10 7.06 -1.71 -8.65
N LEU A 11 6.66 -2.40 -7.58
CA LEU A 11 7.04 -2.05 -6.21
C LEU A 11 8.55 -2.25 -5.96
N VAL A 12 9.16 -3.30 -6.53
CA VAL A 12 10.61 -3.51 -6.47
C VAL A 12 11.38 -2.41 -7.20
N ASN A 13 10.95 -2.05 -8.41
CA ASN A 13 11.56 -0.99 -9.21
C ASN A 13 11.44 0.41 -8.55
N MET A 14 10.41 0.60 -7.71
CA MET A 14 10.22 1.82 -6.91
C MET A 14 10.98 1.80 -5.58
N PHE A 15 11.75 0.74 -5.30
CA PHE A 15 12.46 0.51 -4.02
C PHE A 15 11.53 0.44 -2.80
N ILE A 16 10.27 0.05 -3.01
CA ILE A 16 9.28 -0.15 -1.93
C ILE A 16 9.39 -1.56 -1.36
N LEU A 17 9.69 -2.52 -2.24
CA LEU A 17 9.98 -3.92 -1.91
C LEU A 17 11.35 -4.32 -2.45
N GLU A 18 11.87 -5.43 -1.94
CA GLU A 18 13.05 -6.11 -2.44
C GLU A 18 12.70 -7.50 -2.99
N GLU A 19 13.47 -8.01 -3.94
CA GLU A 19 13.20 -9.32 -4.56
C GLU A 19 13.13 -10.46 -3.54
N HIS A 20 13.96 -10.40 -2.49
CA HIS A 20 14.01 -11.42 -1.44
C HIS A 20 12.74 -11.48 -0.58
N GLN A 21 11.87 -10.47 -0.65
CA GLN A 21 10.59 -10.43 0.05
C GLN A 21 9.49 -11.25 -0.65
N ALA A 22 9.77 -11.72 -1.88
CA ALA A 22 9.01 -12.81 -2.48
C ALA A 22 9.56 -14.15 -1.96
N LYS A 23 8.70 -14.91 -1.27
CA LYS A 23 9.01 -16.30 -0.89
C LYS A 23 9.13 -17.19 -2.12
N THR A 24 8.31 -16.95 -3.13
CA THR A 24 8.28 -17.74 -4.38
C THR A 24 7.68 -16.89 -5.49
N ILE A 25 8.23 -17.00 -6.70
CA ILE A 25 7.65 -16.44 -7.92
C ILE A 25 7.15 -17.61 -8.77
N ILE A 26 5.86 -17.58 -9.12
CA ILE A 26 5.21 -18.59 -9.95
C ILE A 26 4.99 -17.95 -11.33
N GLN A 27 5.98 -18.10 -12.22
CA GLN A 27 5.96 -17.47 -13.55
C GLN A 27 4.74 -17.87 -14.38
N ASP A 28 4.34 -19.15 -14.36
CA ASP A 28 3.18 -19.63 -15.13
C ASP A 28 1.84 -19.01 -14.71
N LYS A 29 1.78 -18.39 -13.53
CA LYS A 29 0.58 -17.73 -13.00
C LYS A 29 0.71 -16.21 -12.93
N ASP A 30 1.86 -15.66 -13.33
CA ASP A 30 2.21 -14.24 -13.13
C ASP A 30 1.94 -13.76 -11.70
N VAL A 31 2.37 -14.55 -10.70
CA VAL A 31 2.17 -14.24 -9.27
C VAL A 31 3.47 -14.31 -8.49
N ALA A 32 3.67 -13.34 -7.61
CA ALA A 32 4.65 -13.36 -6.53
C ALA A 32 3.96 -13.69 -5.20
N VAL A 33 4.43 -14.75 -4.52
CA VAL A 33 3.98 -15.12 -3.18
C VAL A 33 4.86 -14.40 -2.16
N LEU A 34 4.29 -13.45 -1.43
CA LEU A 34 5.01 -12.69 -0.42
C LEU A 34 5.36 -13.56 0.79
N ASP A 35 6.50 -13.27 1.42
CA ASP A 35 6.79 -13.80 2.75
C ASP A 35 5.76 -13.32 3.80
N ARG A 36 5.78 -13.92 4.99
CA ARG A 36 4.78 -13.64 6.03
C ARG A 36 4.83 -12.20 6.53
N ASP A 37 6.03 -11.65 6.69
CA ASP A 37 6.23 -10.33 7.29
C ASP A 37 5.86 -9.24 6.28
N THR A 38 6.22 -9.44 5.01
CA THR A 38 5.87 -8.57 3.89
C THR A 38 4.36 -8.60 3.63
N ALA A 39 3.72 -9.77 3.64
CA ALA A 39 2.26 -9.89 3.57
C ALA A 39 1.58 -9.12 4.71
N PHE A 40 2.12 -9.25 5.93
CA PHE A 40 1.61 -8.52 7.09
C PHE A 40 1.75 -7.00 6.92
N GLN A 41 2.90 -6.51 6.45
CA GLN A 41 3.10 -5.09 6.19
C GLN A 41 2.15 -4.55 5.12
N LEU A 42 1.75 -5.38 4.16
CA LEU A 42 0.76 -4.99 3.15
C LEU A 42 -0.64 -4.87 3.78
N GLU A 43 -1.09 -5.90 4.49
CA GLU A 43 -2.39 -5.90 5.20
C GLU A 43 -2.51 -4.78 6.24
N ASN A 44 -1.39 -4.36 6.81
CA ASN A 44 -1.33 -3.31 7.82
C ASN A 44 -1.15 -1.90 7.21
N GLY A 45 -1.15 -1.79 5.89
CA GLY A 45 -1.04 -0.52 5.15
C GLY A 45 0.35 0.10 5.12
N ILE A 46 1.38 -0.57 5.66
CA ILE A 46 2.75 -0.05 5.73
C ILE A 46 3.37 0.04 4.34
N ILE A 47 3.24 -1.01 3.53
CA ILE A 47 3.73 -1.00 2.14
C ILE A 47 2.98 0.05 1.31
N VAL A 48 1.67 0.18 1.52
CA VAL A 48 0.86 1.19 0.83
C VAL A 48 1.27 2.61 1.25
N ALA A 49 1.56 2.84 2.53
CA ALA A 49 2.09 4.11 3.00
C ALA A 49 3.42 4.46 2.31
N ARG A 50 4.38 3.52 2.25
CA ARG A 50 5.65 3.73 1.53
C ARG A 50 5.45 4.05 0.04
N TYR A 51 4.49 3.37 -0.60
CA TYR A 51 4.10 3.70 -1.97
C TYR A 51 3.57 5.13 -2.08
N LEU A 52 2.69 5.56 -1.16
CA LEU A 52 2.15 6.92 -1.15
C LEU A 52 3.21 7.97 -0.90
N GLU A 53 4.17 7.71 -0.01
CA GLU A 53 5.31 8.61 0.22
C GLU A 53 6.11 8.82 -1.08
N HIS A 54 6.39 7.73 -1.80
CA HIS A 54 7.05 7.80 -3.10
C HIS A 54 6.23 8.61 -4.12
N VAL A 55 4.92 8.36 -4.22
CA VAL A 55 4.02 9.07 -5.14
C VAL A 55 3.94 10.57 -4.79
N ILE A 56 3.79 10.93 -3.52
CA ILE A 56 3.78 12.32 -3.05
C ILE A 56 5.09 13.01 -3.46
N GLY A 57 6.24 12.38 -3.22
CA GLY A 57 7.54 12.92 -3.61
C GLY A 57 7.65 13.15 -5.13
N LEU A 58 7.16 12.22 -5.96
CA LEU A 58 7.13 12.40 -7.41
C LEU A 58 6.19 13.53 -7.85
N MET A 59 5.03 13.67 -7.20
CA MET A 59 4.07 14.74 -7.50
C MET A 59 4.64 16.11 -7.14
N GLU A 60 5.30 16.24 -5.99
CA GLU A 60 5.97 17.47 -5.55
C GLU A 60 7.08 17.89 -6.52
N GLN A 61 7.94 16.95 -6.94
CA GLN A 61 8.99 17.19 -7.93
C GLN A 61 8.41 17.69 -9.26
N LYS A 62 7.26 17.15 -9.68
CA LYS A 62 6.54 17.54 -10.90
C LYS A 62 5.62 18.75 -10.71
N LYS A 63 5.57 19.36 -9.52
CA LYS A 63 4.68 20.48 -9.15
C LYS A 63 3.19 20.18 -9.36
N ILE A 64 2.80 18.92 -9.20
CA ILE A 64 1.40 18.47 -9.22
C ILE A 64 0.80 18.74 -7.83
N ARG A 65 -0.44 19.26 -7.78
CA ARG A 65 -1.12 19.55 -6.51
C ARG A 65 -1.48 18.26 -5.78
N THR A 66 -1.13 18.16 -4.50
CA THR A 66 -1.39 17.02 -3.61
C THR A 66 -2.47 17.30 -2.55
N ASN A 67 -3.21 18.41 -2.68
CA ASN A 67 -4.19 18.93 -1.70
C ASN A 67 -3.78 18.74 -0.22
N ASN A 68 -2.53 19.07 0.12
CA ASN A 68 -1.95 18.94 1.46
C ASN A 68 -1.85 17.49 1.98
N ALA A 69 -1.68 16.50 1.10
CA ALA A 69 -1.19 15.18 1.48
C ALA A 69 0.16 15.32 2.19
N ASP A 70 0.31 14.65 3.34
CA ASP A 70 1.37 14.92 4.29
C ASP A 70 2.06 13.62 4.69
N VAL A 71 3.30 13.44 4.23
CA VAL A 71 4.16 12.30 4.53
C VAL A 71 4.36 12.11 6.04
N SER A 72 4.32 13.18 6.84
CA SER A 72 4.44 13.07 8.30
C SER A 72 3.28 12.34 8.96
N LYS A 73 2.12 12.23 8.29
CA LYS A 73 1.00 11.39 8.74
C LYS A 73 1.28 9.91 8.53
N LEU A 74 1.90 9.57 7.39
CA LEU A 74 2.25 8.19 7.06
C LEU A 74 3.32 7.63 8.02
N ASN A 75 4.22 8.47 8.50
CA ASN A 75 5.20 8.12 9.54
C ASN A 75 4.60 7.78 10.92
N GLN A 76 3.29 7.98 11.13
CA GLN A 76 2.61 7.64 12.39
C GLN A 76 2.02 6.23 12.41
N LEU A 77 2.15 5.48 11.31
CA LEU A 77 1.68 4.11 11.23
C LEU A 77 2.35 3.23 12.29
N LYS A 78 1.57 2.29 12.82
CA LYS A 78 2.01 1.37 13.87
C LYS A 78 2.29 0.00 13.29
N GLU A 79 3.36 -0.64 13.76
CA GLU A 79 3.79 -1.96 13.26
C GLU A 79 3.12 -3.15 13.97
N ALA A 80 2.35 -2.89 15.04
CA ALA A 80 1.71 -3.95 15.80
C ALA A 80 0.66 -4.72 14.96
N ASN A 81 0.67 -6.05 15.06
CA ASN A 81 -0.29 -6.91 14.35
C ASN A 81 -1.58 -7.10 15.15
N THR A 82 -2.37 -6.03 15.28
CA THR A 82 -3.68 -6.08 15.92
C THR A 82 -4.76 -5.49 15.02
N PRO A 83 -6.03 -5.95 15.09
CA PRO A 83 -7.12 -5.37 14.33
C PRO A 83 -7.27 -3.85 14.55
N ALA A 84 -7.08 -3.40 15.79
CA ALA A 84 -7.11 -1.97 16.13
C ALA A 84 -6.00 -1.17 15.45
N THR A 85 -4.80 -1.75 15.33
CA THR A 85 -3.69 -1.14 14.60
C THR A 85 -3.96 -1.08 13.10
N LYS A 86 -4.46 -2.15 12.48
CA LYS A 86 -4.82 -2.16 11.06
C LYS A 86 -5.85 -1.07 10.75
N LEU A 87 -6.92 -1.01 11.54
CA LEU A 87 -7.95 0.03 11.42
C LEU A 87 -7.36 1.44 11.56
N PHE A 88 -6.49 1.66 12.55
CA PHE A 88 -5.83 2.95 12.74
C PHE A 88 -4.96 3.34 11.54
N ASN A 89 -4.11 2.43 11.07
CA ASN A 89 -3.22 2.66 9.93
C ASN A 89 -4.01 2.95 8.65
N TRP A 90 -5.02 2.12 8.33
CA TRP A 90 -5.84 2.33 7.14
C TRP A 90 -6.63 3.63 7.18
N ASN A 91 -7.12 4.06 8.35
CA ASN A 91 -7.76 5.37 8.47
C ASN A 91 -6.81 6.55 8.16
N ILE A 92 -5.50 6.40 8.40
CA ILE A 92 -4.51 7.41 8.00
C ILE A 92 -4.25 7.31 6.50
N VAL A 93 -3.92 6.12 6.01
CA VAL A 93 -3.57 5.86 4.60
C VAL A 93 -4.70 6.33 3.68
N LEU A 94 -5.94 5.95 3.95
CA LEU A 94 -7.10 6.31 3.12
C LEU A 94 -7.34 7.82 3.09
N LYS A 95 -7.13 8.53 4.21
CA LYS A 95 -7.26 10.00 4.24
C LYS A 95 -6.20 10.68 3.39
N GLU A 96 -4.97 10.17 3.39
CA GLU A 96 -3.92 10.74 2.54
C GLU A 96 -4.17 10.42 1.05
N ILE A 97 -4.69 9.24 0.73
CA ILE A 97 -5.13 8.88 -0.64
C ILE A 97 -6.20 9.86 -1.14
N GLU A 98 -7.21 10.17 -0.32
CA GLU A 98 -8.27 11.12 -0.67
C GLU A 98 -7.72 12.53 -0.99
N LYS A 99 -6.67 12.97 -0.28
CA LYS A 99 -6.01 14.26 -0.56
C LYS A 99 -5.27 14.26 -1.89
N LEU A 100 -4.80 13.10 -2.36
CA LEU A 100 -4.26 12.97 -3.72
C LEU A 100 -5.35 13.06 -4.81
N GLY A 101 -6.63 13.22 -4.43
CA GLY A 101 -7.75 13.34 -5.35
C GLY A 101 -8.37 11.99 -5.74
N ILE A 102 -7.98 10.91 -5.08
CA ILE A 102 -8.53 9.56 -5.31
C ILE A 102 -9.67 9.34 -4.31
N SER A 103 -10.90 9.32 -4.81
CA SER A 103 -12.06 9.02 -3.97
C SER A 103 -12.20 7.51 -3.78
N ILE A 104 -12.37 7.08 -2.53
CA ILE A 104 -12.65 5.69 -2.16
C ILE A 104 -14.06 5.66 -1.55
N ASP A 105 -14.96 4.89 -2.15
CA ASP A 105 -16.32 4.75 -1.65
C ASP A 105 -16.37 3.97 -0.31
N SER A 106 -17.51 4.03 0.36
CA SER A 106 -17.67 3.47 1.71
C SER A 106 -17.50 1.95 1.74
N ASP A 107 -17.88 1.25 0.66
CA ASP A 107 -17.83 -0.21 0.60
C ASP A 107 -16.37 -0.65 0.40
N SER A 108 -15.67 -0.03 -0.55
CA SER A 108 -14.23 -0.23 -0.78
C SER A 108 -13.41 0.07 0.46
N ARG A 109 -13.72 1.15 1.19
CA ARG A 109 -13.10 1.48 2.48
C ARG A 109 -13.30 0.36 3.51
N GLY A 110 -14.51 -0.18 3.62
CA GLY A 110 -14.84 -1.27 4.53
C GLY A 110 -14.02 -2.53 4.24
N LEU A 111 -13.89 -2.88 2.95
CA LEU A 111 -13.13 -4.04 2.48
C LEU A 111 -11.62 -3.88 2.76
N ILE A 112 -11.05 -2.71 2.45
CA ILE A 112 -9.64 -2.41 2.74
C ILE A 112 -9.33 -2.55 4.24
N ILE A 113 -10.18 -1.98 5.08
CA ILE A 113 -10.02 -2.06 6.55
C ILE A 113 -10.15 -3.50 7.06
N ALA A 114 -11.01 -4.30 6.42
CA ALA A 114 -11.15 -5.72 6.72
C ALA A 114 -9.95 -6.56 6.25
N GLY A 115 -9.00 -5.96 5.50
CA GLY A 115 -7.84 -6.63 4.96
C GLY A 115 -8.12 -7.39 3.66
N ASP A 116 -9.18 -7.00 2.94
CA ASP A 116 -9.42 -7.51 1.59
C ASP A 116 -8.27 -7.09 0.68
N VAL A 117 -7.47 -8.08 0.31
CA VAL A 117 -6.21 -7.88 -0.41
C VAL A 117 -6.50 -7.34 -1.80
N ASP A 118 -7.49 -7.89 -2.49
CA ASP A 118 -7.80 -7.49 -3.87
C ASP A 118 -8.15 -6.00 -3.93
N MET A 119 -8.97 -5.54 -2.98
CA MET A 119 -9.30 -4.12 -2.87
C MET A 119 -8.09 -3.24 -2.49
N ILE A 120 -7.19 -3.72 -1.62
CA ILE A 120 -5.94 -3.03 -1.32
C ILE A 120 -5.09 -2.88 -2.59
N LEU A 121 -4.96 -3.95 -3.39
CA LEU A 121 -4.15 -3.93 -4.61
C LEU A 121 -4.74 -3.02 -5.68
N ASP A 122 -6.07 -2.93 -5.77
CA ASP A 122 -6.73 -2.01 -6.69
C ASP A 122 -6.41 -0.54 -6.35
N THR A 123 -6.11 -0.19 -5.10
CA THR A 123 -5.63 1.17 -4.75
C THR A 123 -4.20 1.47 -5.23
N LEU A 124 -3.42 0.46 -5.62
CA LEU A 124 -2.01 0.60 -6.04
C LEU A 124 -1.82 0.62 -7.56
N LYS A 125 -2.85 0.28 -8.33
CA LYS A 125 -2.83 0.25 -9.81
C LYS A 125 -2.81 1.67 -10.36
#